data_AF-A0A6G3XNC9-F1
#
_entry.id   AF-A0A6G3XNC9-F1
#
_cell.length_a   1.000
_cell.length_b   1.000
_cell.length_c   1.000
_cell.angle_alpha   90.00
_cell.angle_beta   90.00
_cell.angle_gamma   90.00
#
_symmetry.space_group_name_H-M   'P 1'
#
loop_
_entity.id
_entity.type
_entity.pdbx_description
1 polymer ?
#
loop_
_entity_poly.entity_id
_entity_poly.type
_entity_poly.pdbx_seq_one_letter_code
_entity_poly.pdbx_strand_id
1 'polypeptide(L)'
;MAPSLPPSGQEVLDALPVAALLLAPVPGEHGEVRDALYVAHNASARTYAASRFPPGSVPPWTGPVPLFERFPSLVGTAVSRMLADAFRLRAPQGPERVEWVMNTRSGPVRINDEVRVAPCGDHVLLTWERGDRLHMASAAQRLVRTCWAEWNLG
;
A
#
# COMPACT_ATOMS: atom_id res chain seq x y z
N MET A 1 -24.34 13.50 25.90
CA MET A 1 -23.59 13.10 24.69
C MET A 1 -22.44 12.23 25.16
N ALA A 2 -22.45 10.93 24.85
CA ALA A 2 -21.28 10.09 25.06
C ALA A 2 -20.18 10.55 24.08
N PRO A 3 -18.90 10.61 24.49
CA PRO A 3 -17.82 10.90 23.55
C PRO A 3 -17.77 9.80 22.49
N SER A 4 -17.79 10.19 21.21
CA SER A 4 -17.56 9.26 20.10
C SER A 4 -16.14 8.71 20.22
N LEU A 5 -16.00 7.38 20.20
CA LEU A 5 -14.69 6.74 20.13
C LEU A 5 -13.94 7.26 18.90
N PRO A 6 -12.61 7.46 18.99
CA PRO A 6 -11.82 7.79 17.80
C PRO A 6 -11.93 6.66 16.77
N PRO A 7 -11.90 6.98 15.47
CA PRO A 7 -11.96 5.97 14.43
C PRO A 7 -10.74 5.03 14.52
N SER A 8 -10.98 3.74 14.29
CA SER A 8 -9.93 2.73 14.17
C SER A 8 -9.04 2.99 12.96
N GLY A 9 -7.82 2.45 12.98
CA GLY A 9 -6.89 2.64 11.86
C GLY A 9 -7.41 2.07 10.53
N GLN A 10 -8.19 0.99 10.59
CA GLN A 10 -8.83 0.42 9.41
C GLN A 10 -9.93 1.34 8.85
N GLU A 11 -10.77 1.95 9.69
CA GLU A 11 -11.82 2.88 9.24
C GLU A 11 -11.23 4.09 8.52
N VAL A 12 -10.10 4.60 9.01
CA VAL A 12 -9.42 5.71 8.34
C VAL A 12 -8.73 5.27 7.06
N LEU A 13 -8.12 4.08 7.02
CA LEU A 13 -7.56 3.51 5.80
C LEU A 13 -8.65 3.32 4.74
N ASP A 14 -9.83 2.85 5.14
CA ASP A 14 -11.04 2.71 4.32
C ASP A 14 -11.62 4.04 3.84
N ALA A 15 -11.35 5.16 4.52
CA ALA A 15 -11.77 6.49 4.10
C ALA A 15 -10.91 7.08 2.95
N LEU A 16 -9.79 6.43 2.59
CA LEU A 16 -8.96 6.89 1.48
C LEU A 16 -9.66 6.64 0.13
N PRO A 17 -9.76 7.66 -0.74
CA PRO A 17 -10.45 7.54 -2.04
C PRO A 17 -9.64 6.74 -3.07
N VAL A 18 -8.39 6.41 -2.75
CA VAL A 18 -7.45 5.71 -3.63
C VAL A 18 -7.18 4.31 -3.10
N ALA A 19 -6.79 3.36 -3.94
CA ALA A 19 -6.36 2.05 -3.48
C ALA A 19 -5.09 2.18 -2.63
N ALA A 20 -5.10 1.62 -1.43
CA ALA A 20 -4.02 1.77 -0.46
C ALA A 20 -3.73 0.46 0.29
N LEU A 21 -2.44 0.18 0.47
CA LEU A 21 -1.91 -0.85 1.35
C LEU A 21 -1.08 -0.19 2.44
N LEU A 22 -1.30 -0.60 3.68
CA LEU A 22 -0.41 -0.33 4.79
C LEU A 22 0.61 -1.47 4.89
N LEU A 23 1.87 -1.10 4.98
CA LEU A 23 3.00 -2.02 4.97
C LEU A 23 3.91 -1.76 6.17
N ALA A 24 4.29 -2.78 6.92
CA ALA A 24 5.32 -2.67 7.95
C ALA A 24 6.69 -3.03 7.34
N PRO A 25 7.67 -2.12 7.29
CA PRO A 25 8.99 -2.41 6.73
C PRO A 25 9.68 -3.50 7.55
N VAL A 26 10.32 -4.45 6.87
CA VAL A 26 11.19 -5.47 7.47
C VAL A 26 12.63 -4.99 7.26
N PRO A 27 13.29 -4.45 8.30
CA PRO A 27 14.66 -4.00 8.17
C PRO A 27 15.59 -5.20 7.92
N GLY A 28 16.54 -5.00 7.02
CA GLY A 28 17.69 -5.87 6.80
C GLY A 28 18.85 -5.50 7.74
N GLU A 29 19.95 -6.24 7.61
CA GLU A 29 21.06 -6.18 8.56
C GLU A 29 21.86 -4.87 8.49
N HIS A 30 21.78 -4.13 7.38
CA HIS A 30 22.53 -2.89 7.14
C HIS A 30 21.60 -1.66 7.05
N GLY A 31 20.38 -1.75 7.58
CA GLY A 31 19.39 -0.66 7.58
C GLY A 31 18.64 -0.48 6.24
N GLU A 32 18.85 -1.39 5.29
CA GLU A 32 18.02 -1.53 4.09
C GLU A 32 16.64 -2.11 4.45
N VAL A 33 15.64 -1.88 3.59
CA VAL A 33 14.37 -2.61 3.68
C VAL A 33 14.51 -3.88 2.87
N ARG A 34 14.51 -5.04 3.54
CA ARG A 34 14.61 -6.35 2.89
C ARG A 34 13.28 -6.79 2.28
N ASP A 35 12.20 -6.49 2.97
CA ASP A 35 10.82 -6.76 2.57
C ASP A 35 9.88 -5.76 3.27
N ALA A 36 8.59 -5.81 2.98
CA ALA A 36 7.57 -5.16 3.78
C ALA A 36 6.42 -6.12 4.05
N LEU A 37 6.02 -6.26 5.31
CA LEU A 37 4.83 -7.02 5.68
C LEU A 37 3.59 -6.26 5.24
N TYR A 38 2.75 -6.92 4.46
CA TYR A 38 1.43 -6.44 4.10
C TYR A 38 0.46 -6.59 5.26
N VAL A 39 0.23 -5.50 5.99
CA VAL A 39 -0.52 -5.50 7.26
C VAL A 39 -1.98 -5.10 7.15
N ALA A 40 -2.36 -4.25 6.18
CA ALA A 40 -3.75 -3.86 5.96
C ALA A 40 -3.97 -3.30 4.56
N HIS A 41 -5.23 -3.29 4.11
CA HIS A 41 -5.65 -2.68 2.86
C HIS A 41 -7.03 -2.05 2.99
N ASN A 42 -7.36 -1.10 2.12
CA ASN A 42 -8.68 -0.49 2.09
C ASN A 42 -9.68 -1.14 1.12
N ALA A 43 -10.93 -0.72 1.23
CA ALA A 43 -12.04 -1.06 0.34
C ALA A 43 -11.71 -0.77 -1.13
N SER A 44 -11.02 0.34 -1.41
CA SER A 44 -10.59 0.71 -2.76
C SER A 44 -9.59 -0.32 -3.34
N ALA A 45 -8.64 -0.80 -2.53
CA ALA A 45 -7.71 -1.86 -2.93
C ALA A 45 -8.41 -3.21 -3.15
N ARG A 46 -9.43 -3.57 -2.34
CA ARG A 46 -10.25 -4.77 -2.59
C ARG A 46 -11.01 -4.68 -3.91
N THR A 47 -11.64 -3.53 -4.15
CA THR A 47 -12.40 -3.27 -5.38
C THR A 47 -11.49 -3.30 -6.60
N TYR A 48 -10.31 -2.70 -6.48
CA TYR A 48 -9.27 -2.75 -7.50
C TYR A 48 -8.88 -4.20 -7.82
N ALA A 49 -8.54 -4.99 -6.79
CA ALA A 49 -8.17 -6.39 -6.94
C ALA A 49 -9.28 -7.22 -7.59
N ALA A 50 -10.53 -7.07 -7.18
CA ALA A 50 -11.68 -7.78 -7.76
C ALA A 50 -11.92 -7.43 -9.24
N SER A 51 -11.59 -6.22 -9.66
CA SER A 51 -11.74 -5.78 -11.06
C SER A 51 -10.62 -6.26 -11.99
N ARG A 52 -9.45 -6.60 -11.44
CA ARG A 52 -8.24 -6.95 -12.21
C ARG A 52 -7.87 -8.41 -12.11
N PHE A 53 -8.15 -9.04 -10.99
CA PHE A 53 -7.72 -10.40 -10.71
C PHE A 53 -8.93 -11.32 -10.90
N PRO A 54 -8.80 -12.37 -11.74
CA PRO A 54 -9.77 -13.45 -11.78
C PRO A 54 -10.05 -14.00 -10.36
N PRO A 55 -11.29 -14.41 -10.05
CA PRO A 55 -11.62 -14.98 -8.75
C PRO A 55 -10.67 -16.12 -8.35
N GLY A 56 -10.16 -16.09 -7.12
CA GLY A 56 -9.23 -17.10 -6.60
C GLY A 56 -7.77 -16.97 -7.08
N SER A 57 -7.41 -15.89 -7.77
CA SER A 57 -6.01 -15.63 -8.19
C SER A 57 -5.08 -15.28 -7.04
N VAL A 58 -5.62 -14.70 -5.97
CA VAL A 58 -4.86 -14.37 -4.76
C VAL A 58 -5.55 -15.08 -3.60
N PRO A 59 -4.80 -15.82 -2.75
CA PRO A 59 -5.37 -16.43 -1.55
C PRO A 59 -6.06 -15.39 -0.67
N PRO A 60 -7.14 -15.72 0.04
CA PRO A 60 -7.74 -14.83 1.02
C PRO A 60 -6.68 -14.26 1.96
N TRP A 61 -6.78 -12.98 2.28
CA TRP A 61 -5.87 -12.37 3.24
C TRP A 61 -6.33 -12.73 4.65
N THR A 62 -5.48 -13.42 5.41
CA THR A 62 -5.78 -13.91 6.77
C THR A 62 -4.93 -13.24 7.84
N GLY A 63 -4.16 -12.21 7.48
CA GLY A 63 -3.26 -11.50 8.38
C GLY A 63 -1.95 -11.09 7.69
N PRO A 64 -1.03 -10.45 8.45
CA PRO A 64 0.25 -9.97 7.92
C PRO A 64 1.02 -11.05 7.16
N VAL A 65 1.47 -10.70 5.95
CA VAL A 65 2.22 -11.59 5.06
C VAL A 65 3.28 -10.79 4.29
N PRO A 66 4.46 -11.32 3.99
CA PRO A 66 5.46 -10.59 3.21
C PRO A 66 4.90 -10.18 1.84
N LEU A 67 5.08 -8.91 1.47
CA LEU A 67 4.51 -8.32 0.26
C LEU A 67 4.99 -9.07 -0.98
N PHE A 68 6.28 -9.39 -1.02
CA PHE A 68 6.90 -10.06 -2.15
C PHE A 68 6.62 -11.55 -2.20
N GLU A 69 6.30 -12.21 -1.08
CA GLU A 69 5.78 -13.58 -1.14
C GLU A 69 4.38 -13.60 -1.73
N ARG A 70 3.54 -12.64 -1.36
CA ARG A 70 2.17 -12.54 -1.86
C ARG A 70 2.11 -12.08 -3.32
N PHE A 71 3.00 -11.17 -3.71
CA PHE A 71 3.08 -10.61 -5.06
C PHE A 71 4.53 -10.64 -5.59
N PRO A 72 5.05 -11.82 -5.98
CA PRO A 72 6.47 -11.99 -6.32
C PRO A 72 6.96 -11.11 -7.45
N SER A 73 6.12 -10.83 -8.44
CA SER A 73 6.51 -9.99 -9.58
C SER A 73 6.75 -8.52 -9.22
N LEU A 74 6.38 -8.06 -8.02
CA LEU A 74 6.72 -6.71 -7.56
C LEU A 74 8.19 -6.54 -7.21
N VAL A 75 8.92 -7.62 -6.90
CA VAL A 75 10.35 -7.56 -6.51
C VAL A 75 11.19 -6.88 -7.59
N GLY A 76 10.91 -7.19 -8.87
CA GLY A 76 11.62 -6.65 -10.03
C GLY A 76 11.17 -5.26 -10.48
N THR A 77 10.36 -4.57 -9.66
CA THR A 77 9.80 -3.25 -9.99
C THR A 77 10.40 -2.15 -9.12
N ALA A 78 10.03 -0.91 -9.41
CA ALA A 78 10.42 0.24 -8.60
C ALA A 78 9.93 0.17 -7.15
N VAL A 79 8.88 -0.61 -6.86
CA VAL A 79 8.28 -0.71 -5.52
C VAL A 79 9.32 -1.05 -4.46
N SER A 80 10.21 -2.01 -4.72
CA SER A 80 11.26 -2.42 -3.78
C SER A 80 12.16 -1.25 -3.37
N ARG A 81 12.68 -0.51 -4.35
CA ARG A 81 13.51 0.68 -4.10
C ARG A 81 12.71 1.80 -3.42
N MET A 82 11.48 2.05 -3.86
CA MET A 82 10.63 3.09 -3.29
C MET A 82 10.28 2.81 -1.82
N LEU A 83 10.06 1.56 -1.43
CA LEU A 83 9.87 1.17 -0.04
C LEU A 83 11.13 1.44 0.80
N ALA A 84 12.29 1.03 0.31
CA ALA A 84 13.57 1.27 0.97
C ALA A 84 13.86 2.77 1.14
N ASP A 85 13.67 3.56 0.08
CA ASP A 85 13.91 5.00 0.12
C ASP A 85 12.88 5.74 0.99
N ALA A 86 11.59 5.38 0.93
CA ALA A 86 10.57 5.99 1.77
C ALA A 86 10.83 5.75 3.27
N PHE A 87 11.27 4.55 3.62
CA PHE A 87 11.63 4.20 4.99
C PHE A 87 12.88 4.94 5.45
N ARG A 88 13.96 4.87 4.67
CA ARG A 88 15.27 5.45 5.02
C ARG A 88 15.25 6.98 5.04
N LEU A 89 14.66 7.60 4.03
CA LEU A 89 14.64 9.07 3.87
C LEU A 89 13.47 9.72 4.60
N ARG A 90 12.52 8.91 5.10
CA ARG A 90 11.28 9.39 5.72
C ARG A 90 10.55 10.41 4.84
N ALA A 91 10.59 10.18 3.53
CA ALA A 91 10.08 11.08 2.50
C ALA A 91 9.27 10.31 1.46
N PRO A 92 8.17 10.89 0.93
CA PRO A 92 7.40 10.27 -0.14
C PRO A 92 8.26 9.99 -1.39
N GLN A 93 8.00 8.84 -2.01
CA GLN A 93 8.61 8.38 -3.26
C GLN A 93 7.54 8.26 -4.36
N GLY A 94 7.96 8.52 -5.60
CA GLY A 94 7.08 8.49 -6.77
C GLY A 94 6.40 9.85 -7.04
N PRO A 95 5.48 9.90 -8.02
CA PRO A 95 4.85 8.76 -8.67
C PRO A 95 5.79 8.01 -9.62
N GLU A 96 5.66 6.69 -9.70
CA GLU A 96 6.42 5.87 -10.66
C GLU A 96 5.50 4.86 -11.34
N ARG A 97 5.65 4.70 -12.66
CA ARG A 97 4.91 3.67 -13.40
C ARG A 97 5.50 2.30 -13.10
N VAL A 98 4.66 1.40 -12.63
CA VAL A 98 5.03 0.02 -12.30
C VAL A 98 4.23 -0.92 -13.18
N GLU A 99 4.95 -1.69 -13.98
CA GLU A 99 4.41 -2.81 -14.73
C GLU A 99 4.83 -4.13 -14.06
N TRP A 100 3.86 -5.00 -13.83
CA TRP A 100 4.10 -6.30 -13.21
C TRP A 100 3.07 -7.32 -13.70
N VAL A 101 3.34 -8.58 -13.41
CA VAL A 101 2.50 -9.70 -13.85
C VAL A 101 1.93 -10.42 -12.63
N MET A 102 0.64 -10.71 -12.67
CA MET A 102 0.00 -11.63 -11.73
C MET A 102 -0.18 -12.98 -12.41
N ASN A 103 0.35 -14.04 -11.81
CA ASN A 103 0.08 -15.39 -12.28
C ASN A 103 -1.25 -15.88 -11.71
N THR A 104 -2.20 -16.19 -12.59
CA THR A 104 -3.55 -16.64 -12.22
C THR A 104 -3.81 -18.03 -12.80
N ARG A 105 -4.84 -18.74 -12.32
CA ARG A 105 -5.25 -20.03 -12.91
C ARG A 105 -5.64 -19.92 -14.39
N SER A 106 -6.13 -18.76 -14.81
CA SER A 106 -6.49 -18.46 -16.21
C SER A 106 -5.32 -17.95 -17.07
N GLY A 107 -4.11 -17.84 -16.50
CA GLY A 107 -2.92 -17.33 -17.18
C GLY A 107 -2.39 -16.02 -16.59
N PRO A 108 -1.27 -15.50 -17.12
CA PRO A 108 -0.67 -14.26 -16.63
C PRO A 108 -1.52 -13.04 -16.97
N VAL A 109 -1.79 -12.19 -15.96
CA VAL A 109 -2.46 -10.90 -16.12
C VAL A 109 -1.43 -9.80 -15.91
N ARG A 110 -1.22 -8.98 -16.95
CA ARG A 110 -0.34 -7.80 -16.87
C ARG A 110 -1.08 -6.64 -16.21
N ILE A 111 -0.42 -6.02 -15.25
CA ILE A 111 -0.91 -4.89 -14.48
C ILE A 111 0.06 -3.73 -14.69
N ASN A 112 -0.49 -2.54 -14.96
CA ASN A 112 0.27 -1.32 -15.14
C ASN A 112 -0.45 -0.21 -14.36
N ASP A 113 0.24 0.34 -13.37
CA ASP A 113 -0.29 1.40 -12.51
C ASP A 113 0.78 2.45 -12.21
N GLU A 114 0.36 3.65 -11.81
CA GLU A 114 1.24 4.67 -11.24
C GLU A 114 1.17 4.54 -9.72
N VAL A 115 2.31 4.25 -9.08
CA VAL A 115 2.39 4.00 -7.63
C VAL A 115 3.11 5.12 -6.91
N ARG A 116 2.74 5.32 -5.64
CA ARG A 116 3.47 6.16 -4.69
C ARG A 116 3.66 5.41 -3.38
N VAL A 117 4.80 5.65 -2.74
CA VAL A 117 5.08 5.18 -1.39
C VAL A 117 5.29 6.39 -0.51
N ALA A 118 4.56 6.49 0.59
CA ALA A 118 4.79 7.51 1.61
C ALA A 118 5.14 6.85 2.94
N PRO A 119 5.93 7.49 3.82
CA PRO A 119 5.98 7.08 5.22
C PRO A 119 4.56 7.02 5.81
N CYS A 120 4.42 6.33 6.96
CA CYS A 120 3.25 5.67 7.58
C CYS A 120 3.32 5.60 9.12
N GLY A 121 3.95 6.54 9.81
CA GLY A 121 4.43 6.36 11.18
C GLY A 121 5.61 5.39 11.13
N ASP A 122 5.54 4.26 11.82
CA ASP A 122 6.50 3.16 11.67
C ASP A 122 6.21 2.28 10.45
N HIS A 123 5.10 2.54 9.75
CA HIS A 123 4.72 1.85 8.52
C HIS A 123 5.10 2.68 7.29
N VAL A 124 4.74 2.16 6.11
CA VAL A 124 4.70 2.88 4.86
C VAL A 124 3.37 2.61 4.15
N LEU A 125 2.86 3.61 3.45
CA LEU A 125 1.63 3.54 2.67
C LEU A 125 1.97 3.42 1.19
N LEU A 126 1.59 2.31 0.55
CA LEU A 126 1.66 2.12 -0.89
C LEU A 126 0.31 2.42 -1.50
N THR A 127 0.26 3.36 -2.45
CA THR A 127 -0.99 3.80 -3.11
C THR A 127 -0.84 3.74 -4.62
N TRP A 128 -1.94 3.52 -5.35
CA TRP A 128 -1.95 3.53 -6.81
C TRP A 128 -3.26 4.05 -7.39
N GLU A 129 -3.17 4.72 -8.55
CA GLU A 129 -4.32 5.14 -9.34
C GLU A 129 -4.06 5.00 -10.85
N ARG A 130 -5.17 4.91 -11.61
CA ARG A 130 -5.16 4.97 -13.08
C ARG A 130 -5.04 6.41 -13.54
N GLY A 131 -3.83 6.89 -13.81
CA GLY A 131 -3.58 7.98 -14.76
C GLY A 131 -4.25 9.35 -14.51
N ASP A 132 -4.85 9.62 -13.35
CA ASP A 132 -5.49 10.90 -13.04
C ASP A 132 -4.81 11.60 -11.85
N ARG A 133 -3.94 12.56 -12.17
CA ARG A 133 -3.07 13.26 -11.21
C ARG A 133 -3.81 14.14 -10.20
N LEU A 134 -5.08 14.49 -10.46
CA LEU A 134 -5.84 15.44 -9.64
C LEU A 134 -6.31 14.84 -8.31
N HIS A 135 -6.68 13.56 -8.30
CA HIS A 135 -7.19 12.85 -7.11
C HIS A 135 -6.09 12.59 -6.07
N MET A 136 -4.86 12.35 -6.53
CA MET A 136 -3.67 12.19 -5.69
C MET A 136 -3.28 13.44 -4.88
N ALA A 137 -3.46 14.64 -5.43
CA ALA A 137 -3.20 15.87 -4.69
C ALA A 137 -4.17 16.02 -3.49
N SER A 138 -5.44 15.64 -3.67
CA SER A 138 -6.44 15.64 -2.60
C SER A 138 -6.17 14.55 -1.56
N ALA A 139 -5.80 13.34 -1.98
CA ALA A 139 -5.44 12.26 -1.07
C ALA A 139 -4.17 12.57 -0.27
N ALA A 140 -3.11 13.07 -0.93
CA ALA A 140 -1.89 13.50 -0.26
C ALA A 140 -2.14 14.70 0.67
N GLN A 141 -2.97 15.67 0.28
CA GLN A 141 -3.34 16.80 1.15
C GLN A 141 -4.18 16.34 2.35
N ARG A 142 -5.06 15.34 2.20
CA ARG A 142 -5.79 14.74 3.32
C ARG A 142 -4.84 13.97 4.25
N LEU A 143 -3.90 13.20 3.70
CA LEU A 143 -2.88 12.49 4.48
C LEU A 143 -1.96 13.44 5.26
N VAL A 144 -1.57 14.58 4.66
CA VAL A 144 -0.71 15.60 5.31
C VAL A 144 -1.47 16.42 6.35
N ARG A 145 -2.75 16.74 6.12
CA ARG A 145 -3.58 17.49 7.08
C ARG A 145 -3.96 16.67 8.31
N THR A 146 -3.98 15.35 8.17
CA THR A 146 -4.28 14.45 9.28
C THR A 146 -2.96 14.05 9.93
N CYS A 147 -2.33 14.98 10.66
CA CYS A 147 -1.18 14.66 11.50
C CYS A 147 -1.46 13.39 12.33
N TRP A 148 -0.69 12.35 12.01
CA TRP A 148 -0.65 11.04 12.67
C TRP A 148 -0.11 11.11 14.10
N ALA A 149 -0.71 11.90 14.98
CA ALA A 149 -0.14 12.09 16.30
C ALA A 149 -0.12 10.78 17.12
N GLU A 150 -1.15 9.93 17.06
CA GLU A 150 -1.26 8.83 18.02
C GLU A 150 -2.10 7.69 17.46
N TRP A 151 -1.53 6.83 16.62
CA TRP A 151 -2.25 5.62 16.23
C TRP A 151 -1.73 4.45 17.03
N ASN A 152 -2.45 4.19 18.12
CA ASN A 152 -2.46 2.93 18.85
C ASN A 152 -2.93 1.83 17.89
N LEU A 153 -2.01 1.29 17.10
CA LEU A 153 -2.12 -0.08 16.61
C LEU A 153 -1.72 -0.99 17.79
N GLY A 154 -2.58 -1.00 18.81
CA GLY A 154 -2.53 -1.95 19.92
C GLY A 154 -3.12 -3.29 19.50
#